data_AF-A0A2M7U0Q5-F1
#
_entry.id   AF-A0A2M7U0Q5-F1
#
_cell.length_a   1.000
_cell.length_b   1.000
_cell.length_c   1.000
_cell.angle_alpha   90.00
_cell.angle_beta   90.00
_cell.angle_gamma   90.00
#
_symmetry.space_group_name_H-M   'P 1'
#
loop_
_entity.id
_entity.type
_entity.pdbx_description
1 polymer ?
#
loop_
_entity_poly.entity_id
_entity_poly.type
_entity_poly.pdbx_seq_one_letter_code
_entity_poly.pdbx_strand_id
1 'polypeptide(L)'
;MMPQGNQPEDIGKVIQQIKEFVTKHGSGIVVIPAKPTPDAIAAGISLYLALTKLGKNISLVASSAVQSDMIGSDKIKTELQSGGDNLVVSFPYQEGAIDKVDYNIQGEQFNLVIVPREGHSKLKPDDVQFSYTGGKIDFIITVDAPNLNALGDIYNKNQRQFEGTTIINIDRHLINNSFGMINLISKSSSSTSELVFKLIQGLNVEIDKDIATNLHSGIMIATNNFTAYSVNADTFEAVASLLRAGAVKKPIPFQGGNQFGRPQGGPMGSFGQRMPAFGGNQFGSSMNQPINTPQMPVQQQQSFGQPNQQASGEQSVQQNTQLNTDQPPIVNQQQPQPQTKQQQSFENQSKNISEVESAPSSPEGQKISNDTPESFLKPKIFSGSGGLV
;
A
#
# COMPACT_ATOMS: atom_id res chain seq x y z
N MET A 1 34.35 -13.35 12.65
CA MET A 1 33.42 -13.04 11.54
C MET A 1 32.62 -11.82 11.95
N MET A 2 32.61 -10.74 11.15
CA MET A 2 31.59 -9.71 11.32
C MET A 2 30.25 -10.27 10.80
N PRO A 3 29.09 -9.87 11.36
CA PRO A 3 27.81 -10.20 10.74
C PRO A 3 27.77 -9.59 9.33
N GLN A 4 27.38 -10.39 8.34
CA GLN A 4 27.11 -9.85 7.01
C GLN A 4 25.88 -8.96 7.13
N GLY A 5 26.06 -7.63 7.04
CA GLY A 5 24.94 -6.72 6.89
C GLY A 5 24.22 -7.05 5.59
N ASN A 6 22.88 -7.08 5.63
CA ASN A 6 22.02 -7.35 4.47
C ASN A 6 22.53 -6.55 3.27
N GLN A 7 22.99 -7.26 2.24
CA GLN A 7 23.15 -6.66 0.92
C GLN A 7 21.78 -6.13 0.49
N PRO A 8 21.69 -4.96 -0.16
CA PRO A 8 20.42 -4.51 -0.72
C PRO A 8 19.92 -5.58 -1.69
N GLU A 9 18.72 -6.12 -1.43
CA GLU A 9 18.16 -7.15 -2.27
C GLU A 9 17.99 -6.63 -3.70
N ASP A 10 18.42 -7.45 -4.67
CA ASP A 10 18.32 -7.13 -6.08
C ASP A 10 16.83 -7.06 -6.47
N ILE A 11 16.34 -5.83 -6.64
CA ILE A 11 14.95 -5.52 -6.96
C ILE A 11 14.44 -6.34 -8.16
N GLY A 12 15.30 -6.61 -9.16
CA GLY A 12 14.93 -7.44 -10.31
C GLY A 12 14.66 -8.89 -9.93
N LYS A 13 15.47 -9.46 -9.03
CA LYS A 13 15.26 -10.82 -8.50
C LYS A 13 14.03 -10.91 -7.62
N VAL A 14 13.77 -9.92 -6.76
CA VAL A 14 12.57 -9.89 -5.92
C VAL A 14 11.31 -9.78 -6.78
N ILE A 15 11.32 -8.93 -7.82
CA ILE A 15 10.21 -8.84 -8.78
C ILE A 15 9.97 -10.17 -9.49
N GLN A 16 11.03 -10.87 -9.91
CA GLN A 16 10.92 -12.21 -10.52
C GLN A 16 10.36 -13.25 -9.52
N GLN A 17 10.78 -13.21 -8.25
CA GLN A 17 10.24 -14.07 -7.19
C GLN A 17 8.75 -13.80 -6.95
N ILE A 18 8.33 -12.53 -6.90
CA ILE A 18 6.92 -12.14 -6.78
C ILE A 18 6.13 -12.65 -7.98
N LYS A 19 6.67 -12.50 -9.20
CA LYS A 19 6.04 -13.00 -10.43
C LYS A 19 5.79 -14.49 -10.36
N GLU A 20 6.81 -15.30 -10.08
CA GLU A 20 6.67 -16.75 -9.96
C GLU A 20 5.67 -17.16 -8.87
N PHE A 21 5.70 -16.46 -7.74
CA PHE A 21 4.78 -16.72 -6.63
C PHE A 21 3.33 -16.39 -7.02
N VAL A 22 3.08 -15.18 -7.53
CA VAL A 22 1.75 -14.70 -7.93
C VAL A 22 1.20 -15.49 -9.13
N THR A 23 2.05 -15.93 -10.07
CA THR A 23 1.62 -16.80 -11.17
C THR A 23 1.06 -18.12 -10.64
N LYS A 24 1.71 -18.76 -9.66
CA LYS A 24 1.32 -20.06 -9.08
C LYS A 24 0.05 -20.03 -8.23
N HIS A 25 -0.30 -18.88 -7.64
CA HIS A 25 -1.40 -18.76 -6.68
C HIS A 25 -2.60 -17.99 -7.26
N GLY A 26 -3.82 -18.31 -6.82
CA GLY A 26 -5.05 -17.80 -7.44
C GLY A 26 -5.64 -16.60 -6.71
N SER A 27 -5.60 -16.62 -5.38
CA SER A 27 -6.38 -15.73 -4.52
C SER A 27 -5.50 -14.96 -3.54
N GLY A 28 -5.69 -13.65 -3.45
CA GLY A 28 -4.88 -12.81 -2.58
C GLY A 28 -5.56 -11.52 -2.14
N ILE A 29 -4.90 -10.78 -1.25
CA ILE A 29 -5.43 -9.51 -0.74
C ILE A 29 -4.35 -8.44 -0.85
N VAL A 30 -4.68 -7.28 -1.41
CA VAL A 30 -3.85 -6.07 -1.35
C VAL A 30 -4.35 -5.22 -0.18
N VAL A 31 -3.46 -4.91 0.77
CA VAL A 31 -3.77 -4.12 1.97
C VAL A 31 -2.92 -2.85 1.99
N ILE A 32 -3.58 -1.71 2.13
CA ILE A 32 -2.96 -0.38 2.29
C ILE A 32 -3.07 0.10 3.75
N PRO A 33 -2.31 1.12 4.19
CA PRO A 33 -2.28 1.54 5.59
C PRO A 33 -3.65 2.06 6.07
N ALA A 34 -3.84 2.06 7.39
CA ALA A 34 -5.09 2.54 8.02
C ALA A 34 -5.37 4.04 7.80
N LYS A 35 -4.34 4.82 7.48
CA LYS A 35 -4.41 6.21 7.06
C LYS A 35 -3.57 6.35 5.78
N PRO A 36 -4.09 5.89 4.63
CA PRO A 36 -3.27 5.74 3.45
C PRO A 36 -2.95 7.09 2.82
N THR A 37 -1.70 7.27 2.37
CA THR A 37 -1.29 8.45 1.60
C THR A 37 -1.91 8.39 0.19
N PRO A 38 -2.00 9.50 -0.56
CA PRO A 38 -2.40 9.44 -1.97
C PRO A 38 -1.50 8.51 -2.81
N ASP A 39 -0.22 8.38 -2.46
CA ASP A 39 0.71 7.44 -3.09
C ASP A 39 0.36 5.98 -2.75
N ALA A 40 0.04 5.66 -1.48
CA ALA A 40 -0.47 4.35 -1.07
C ALA A 40 -1.75 3.96 -1.81
N ILE A 41 -2.68 4.91 -1.98
CA ILE A 41 -3.95 4.71 -2.67
C ILE A 41 -3.68 4.44 -4.17
N ALA A 42 -2.86 5.27 -4.82
CA ALA A 42 -2.46 5.09 -6.21
C ALA A 42 -1.78 3.73 -6.44
N ALA A 43 -0.79 3.39 -5.63
CA ALA A 43 -0.03 2.15 -5.71
C ALA A 43 -0.92 0.92 -5.45
N GLY A 44 -1.74 0.94 -4.38
CA GLY A 44 -2.62 -0.15 -4.01
C GLY A 44 -3.71 -0.44 -5.05
N ILE A 45 -4.40 0.60 -5.54
CA ILE A 45 -5.41 0.46 -6.60
C ILE A 45 -4.78 -0.03 -7.90
N SER A 46 -3.64 0.53 -8.29
CA SER A 46 -2.98 0.15 -9.55
C SER A 46 -2.48 -1.30 -9.54
N LEU A 47 -1.96 -1.77 -8.40
CA LEU A 47 -1.58 -3.16 -8.22
C LEU A 47 -2.81 -4.09 -8.21
N TYR A 48 -3.89 -3.70 -7.53
CA TYR A 48 -5.17 -4.43 -7.57
C TYR A 48 -5.66 -4.62 -9.01
N LEU A 49 -5.76 -3.54 -9.79
CA LEU A 49 -6.22 -3.58 -11.19
C LEU A 49 -5.30 -4.47 -12.05
N ALA A 50 -3.98 -4.36 -11.89
CA ALA A 50 -3.02 -5.18 -12.63
C ALA A 50 -3.13 -6.68 -12.30
N LEU A 51 -3.34 -7.03 -11.03
CA LEU A 51 -3.53 -8.43 -10.61
C LEU A 51 -4.89 -8.98 -11.06
N THR A 52 -5.95 -8.17 -11.05
CA THR A 52 -7.25 -8.56 -11.63
C THR A 52 -7.14 -8.82 -13.14
N LYS A 53 -6.35 -8.01 -13.88
CA LYS A 53 -6.04 -8.29 -15.29
C LYS A 53 -5.28 -9.61 -15.52
N LEU A 54 -4.49 -10.07 -14.56
CA LEU A 54 -3.85 -11.39 -14.57
C LEU A 54 -4.81 -12.54 -14.23
N GLY A 55 -6.12 -12.28 -14.10
CA GLY A 55 -7.12 -13.28 -13.72
C GLY A 55 -7.00 -13.74 -12.26
N LYS A 56 -6.45 -12.89 -11.37
CA LYS A 56 -6.31 -13.21 -9.94
C LYS A 56 -7.52 -12.72 -9.14
N ASN A 57 -7.95 -13.55 -8.19
CA ASN A 57 -9.03 -13.24 -7.27
C ASN A 57 -8.50 -12.35 -6.13
N ILE A 58 -8.46 -11.03 -6.38
CA ILE A 58 -7.92 -10.06 -5.42
C ILE A 58 -9.02 -9.27 -4.73
N SER A 59 -8.88 -9.06 -3.42
CA SER A 59 -9.57 -7.98 -2.69
C SER A 59 -8.60 -6.85 -2.35
N LEU A 60 -9.04 -5.59 -2.47
CA LEU A 60 -8.30 -4.41 -2.03
C LEU A 60 -8.94 -3.87 -0.74
N VAL A 61 -8.13 -3.66 0.31
CA VAL A 61 -8.65 -3.42 1.67
C VAL A 61 -7.85 -2.33 2.42
N ALA A 62 -8.55 -1.50 3.19
CA ALA A 62 -8.00 -0.51 4.12
C ALA A 62 -8.82 -0.46 5.43
N SER A 63 -8.26 0.02 6.55
CA SER A 63 -9.03 0.11 7.81
C SER A 63 -10.11 1.22 7.85
N SER A 64 -10.13 2.11 6.87
CA SER A 64 -11.08 3.23 6.83
C SER A 64 -11.56 3.48 5.40
N ALA A 65 -12.78 4.00 5.25
CA ALA A 65 -13.30 4.42 3.95
C ALA A 65 -12.42 5.51 3.33
N VAL A 66 -11.94 5.28 2.11
CA VAL A 66 -11.03 6.17 1.40
C VAL A 66 -11.82 7.03 0.42
N GLN A 67 -11.82 8.35 0.61
CA GLN A 67 -12.30 9.29 -0.40
C GLN A 67 -11.13 9.68 -1.32
N SER A 68 -11.20 9.26 -2.58
CA SER A 68 -10.19 9.57 -3.59
C SER A 68 -10.84 9.63 -4.97
N ASP A 69 -10.33 10.54 -5.81
CA ASP A 69 -10.72 10.69 -7.21
C ASP A 69 -9.98 9.71 -8.15
N MET A 70 -9.14 8.83 -7.60
CA MET A 70 -8.43 7.78 -8.34
C MET A 70 -9.38 6.72 -8.88
N ILE A 71 -9.05 6.19 -10.05
CA ILE A 71 -9.93 5.29 -10.81
C ILE A 71 -9.91 3.92 -10.14
N GLY A 72 -11.04 3.49 -9.56
CA GLY A 72 -11.13 2.27 -8.76
C GLY A 72 -11.03 2.48 -7.24
N SER A 73 -11.13 3.72 -6.74
CA SER A 73 -11.19 4.00 -5.29
C SER A 73 -12.40 3.36 -4.60
N ASP A 74 -13.48 3.15 -5.34
CA ASP A 74 -14.69 2.41 -4.93
C ASP A 74 -14.44 0.91 -4.67
N LYS A 75 -13.29 0.37 -5.08
CA LYS A 75 -12.91 -1.05 -4.85
C LYS A 75 -12.25 -1.28 -3.50
N ILE A 76 -11.90 -0.22 -2.76
CA ILE A 76 -11.29 -0.32 -1.43
C ILE A 76 -12.38 -0.71 -0.41
N LYS A 77 -12.33 -1.95 0.06
CA LYS A 77 -13.18 -2.46 1.14
C LYS A 77 -12.64 -2.06 2.51
N THR A 78 -13.52 -1.94 3.50
CA THR A 78 -13.15 -1.65 4.91
C THR A 78 -12.94 -2.90 5.76
N GLU A 79 -13.16 -4.10 5.20
CA GLU A 79 -13.09 -5.37 5.90
C GLU A 79 -12.36 -6.43 5.07
N LEU A 80 -11.64 -7.32 5.76
CA LEU A 80 -10.90 -8.41 5.16
C LEU A 80 -11.85 -9.55 4.80
N GLN A 81 -12.30 -9.57 3.55
CA GLN A 81 -13.07 -10.67 2.98
C GLN A 81 -12.11 -11.66 2.30
N SER A 82 -12.04 -12.89 2.82
CA SER A 82 -11.31 -13.99 2.19
C SER A 82 -12.00 -14.38 0.89
N GLY A 83 -11.53 -13.83 -0.24
CA GLY A 83 -12.06 -14.15 -1.57
C GLY A 83 -12.03 -15.65 -1.84
N GLY A 84 -13.09 -16.16 -2.46
CA GLY A 84 -13.31 -17.59 -2.71
C GLY A 84 -14.49 -17.83 -3.62
N ASP A 85 -14.87 -19.09 -3.80
CA ASP A 85 -15.90 -19.45 -4.78
C ASP A 85 -17.34 -19.28 -4.24
N ASN A 86 -17.49 -19.03 -2.93
CA ASN A 86 -18.81 -18.87 -2.31
C ASN A 86 -19.34 -17.45 -2.56
N LEU A 87 -20.25 -17.31 -3.52
CA LEU A 87 -21.00 -16.08 -3.76
C LEU A 87 -21.84 -15.71 -2.53
N VAL A 88 -21.69 -14.48 -2.06
CA VAL A 88 -22.47 -13.87 -0.99
C VAL A 88 -23.29 -12.72 -1.55
N VAL A 89 -24.60 -12.80 -1.34
CA VAL A 89 -25.56 -11.76 -1.71
C VAL A 89 -25.95 -11.01 -0.44
N SER A 90 -25.74 -9.69 -0.40
CA SER A 90 -25.96 -8.85 0.77
C SER A 90 -26.84 -7.65 0.43
N PHE A 91 -27.68 -7.24 1.37
CA PHE A 91 -28.57 -6.08 1.22
C PHE A 91 -29.00 -5.56 2.60
N PRO A 92 -29.49 -4.31 2.71
CA PRO A 92 -29.97 -3.77 3.99
C PRO A 92 -31.10 -4.62 4.59
N TYR A 93 -30.92 -5.05 5.84
CA TYR A 93 -31.87 -5.89 6.57
C TYR A 93 -32.49 -5.12 7.74
N GLN A 94 -33.79 -5.28 7.93
CA GLN A 94 -34.51 -4.90 9.14
C GLN A 94 -35.05 -6.17 9.79
N GLU A 95 -35.00 -6.24 11.12
CA GLU A 95 -35.42 -7.43 11.86
C GLU A 95 -36.89 -7.78 11.56
N GLY A 96 -37.13 -9.03 11.17
CA GLY A 96 -38.46 -9.53 10.79
C GLY A 96 -38.91 -9.18 9.36
N ALA A 97 -38.16 -8.38 8.60
CA ALA A 97 -38.59 -7.92 7.27
C ALA A 97 -38.63 -9.00 6.18
N ILE A 98 -37.98 -10.14 6.40
CA ILE A 98 -38.02 -11.31 5.52
C ILE A 98 -39.03 -12.31 6.08
N ASP A 99 -39.90 -12.81 5.21
CA ASP A 99 -40.81 -13.91 5.52
C ASP A 99 -40.20 -15.26 5.11
N LYS A 100 -39.68 -15.35 3.89
CA LYS A 100 -39.06 -16.56 3.34
C LYS A 100 -37.83 -16.25 2.48
N VAL A 101 -36.81 -17.10 2.58
CA VAL A 101 -35.77 -17.25 1.56
C VAL A 101 -35.99 -18.61 0.89
N ASP A 102 -36.02 -18.63 -0.44
CA ASP A 102 -36.27 -19.82 -1.24
C ASP A 102 -35.36 -19.84 -2.47
N TYR A 103 -35.29 -20.96 -3.19
CA TYR A 103 -34.58 -21.02 -4.46
C TYR A 103 -35.31 -21.90 -5.48
N ASN A 104 -35.08 -21.63 -6.76
CA ASN A 104 -35.52 -22.49 -7.86
C ASN A 104 -34.51 -22.47 -9.00
N ILE A 105 -34.55 -23.50 -9.84
CA ILE A 105 -33.73 -23.60 -11.06
C ILE A 105 -34.69 -23.55 -12.25
N GLN A 106 -34.43 -22.66 -13.20
CA GLN A 106 -35.22 -22.51 -14.44
C GLN A 106 -34.27 -22.56 -15.64
N GLY A 107 -34.32 -23.68 -16.38
CA GLY A 107 -33.31 -23.96 -17.40
C GLY A 107 -31.91 -24.00 -16.78
N GLU A 108 -31.02 -23.12 -17.25
CA GLU A 108 -29.65 -22.98 -16.77
C GLU A 108 -29.48 -21.88 -15.68
N GLN A 109 -30.57 -21.23 -15.26
CA GLN A 109 -30.52 -20.17 -14.24
C GLN A 109 -30.88 -20.67 -12.84
N PHE A 110 -30.00 -20.41 -11.88
CA PHE A 110 -30.29 -20.53 -10.44
C PHE A 110 -30.88 -19.21 -9.94
N ASN A 111 -32.08 -19.26 -9.37
CA ASN A 111 -32.79 -18.10 -8.84
C ASN A 111 -32.87 -18.17 -7.31
N LEU A 112 -32.25 -17.21 -6.63
CA LEU A 112 -32.48 -16.96 -5.20
C LEU A 112 -33.69 -16.02 -5.05
N VAL A 113 -34.69 -16.43 -4.26
CA VAL A 113 -35.94 -15.70 -4.06
C VAL A 113 -36.04 -15.21 -2.62
N ILE A 114 -36.01 -13.89 -2.43
CA ILE A 114 -36.24 -13.23 -1.14
C ILE A 114 -37.70 -12.76 -1.11
N VAL A 115 -38.50 -13.29 -0.18
CA VAL A 115 -39.89 -12.90 0.04
C VAL A 115 -39.94 -11.94 1.24
N PRO A 116 -40.27 -10.65 1.06
CA PRO A 116 -40.46 -9.73 2.18
C PRO A 116 -41.78 -10.04 2.91
N ARG A 117 -41.80 -9.78 4.22
CA ARG A 117 -43.01 -9.86 5.05
C ARG A 117 -44.00 -8.76 4.67
N GLU A 118 -45.30 -9.02 4.82
CA GLU A 118 -46.34 -8.02 4.60
C GLU A 118 -46.05 -6.72 5.37
N GLY A 119 -46.28 -5.57 4.72
CA GLY A 119 -45.97 -4.24 5.26
C GLY A 119 -44.52 -3.77 5.07
N HIS A 120 -43.56 -4.66 4.76
CA HIS A 120 -42.20 -4.27 4.43
C HIS A 120 -42.01 -3.94 2.94
N SER A 121 -41.05 -3.08 2.64
CA SER A 121 -40.72 -2.72 1.25
C SER A 121 -40.02 -3.88 0.53
N LYS A 122 -40.33 -4.05 -0.76
CA LYS A 122 -39.58 -4.97 -1.63
C LYS A 122 -38.11 -4.55 -1.72
N LEU A 123 -37.22 -5.54 -1.84
CA LEU A 123 -35.81 -5.34 -2.14
C LEU A 123 -35.66 -4.59 -3.48
N LYS A 124 -34.79 -3.57 -3.53
CA LYS A 124 -34.42 -2.91 -4.79
C LYS A 124 -33.15 -3.55 -5.36
N PRO A 125 -33.03 -3.74 -6.68
CA PRO A 125 -31.81 -4.26 -7.29
C PRO A 125 -30.55 -3.46 -6.93
N ASP A 126 -30.66 -2.12 -6.86
CA ASP A 126 -29.54 -1.22 -6.55
C ASP A 126 -29.02 -1.36 -5.11
N ASP A 127 -29.82 -1.91 -4.21
CA ASP A 127 -29.45 -2.16 -2.81
C ASP A 127 -28.76 -3.55 -2.63
N VAL A 128 -28.66 -4.36 -3.70
CA VAL A 128 -28.07 -5.70 -3.67
C VAL A 128 -26.58 -5.67 -4.03
N GLN A 129 -25.76 -6.14 -3.10
CA GLN A 129 -24.32 -6.21 -3.20
C GLN A 129 -23.87 -7.66 -3.32
N PHE A 130 -23.00 -7.94 -4.30
CA PHE A 130 -22.38 -9.25 -4.48
C PHE A 130 -20.95 -9.21 -3.95
N SER A 131 -20.60 -10.21 -3.15
CA SER A 131 -19.23 -10.44 -2.67
C SER A 131 -18.92 -11.93 -2.69
N TYR A 132 -17.70 -12.29 -2.31
CA TYR A 132 -17.21 -13.67 -2.33
C TYR A 132 -16.48 -13.97 -1.04
N THR A 133 -16.70 -15.16 -0.46
CA THR A 133 -16.15 -15.56 0.84
C THR A 133 -15.68 -17.02 0.85
N GLY A 134 -15.07 -17.44 1.97
CA GLY A 134 -14.78 -18.84 2.27
C GLY A 134 -13.65 -19.49 1.46
N GLY A 135 -12.96 -18.74 0.60
CA GLY A 135 -11.78 -19.23 -0.10
C GLY A 135 -10.52 -19.11 0.74
N LYS A 136 -9.51 -19.90 0.35
CA LYS A 136 -8.16 -19.80 0.89
C LYS A 136 -7.50 -18.55 0.32
N ILE A 137 -6.99 -17.68 1.20
CA ILE A 137 -6.07 -16.61 0.81
C ILE A 137 -4.69 -17.26 0.65
N ASP A 138 -4.11 -17.22 -0.54
CA ASP A 138 -2.76 -17.75 -0.76
C ASP A 138 -1.68 -16.75 -0.32
N PHE A 139 -1.96 -15.45 -0.49
CA PHE A 139 -1.04 -14.37 -0.14
C PHE A 139 -1.72 -13.06 0.24
N ILE A 140 -0.99 -12.26 1.02
CA ILE A 140 -1.34 -10.88 1.35
C ILE A 140 -0.20 -9.99 0.83
N ILE A 141 -0.53 -8.96 0.06
CA ILE A 141 0.40 -7.92 -0.36
C ILE A 141 0.16 -6.67 0.48
N THR A 142 1.15 -6.23 1.24
CA THR A 142 1.09 -4.97 2.00
C THR A 142 1.80 -3.88 1.20
N VAL A 143 1.13 -2.75 0.96
CA VAL A 143 1.65 -1.65 0.14
C VAL A 143 1.76 -0.39 0.98
N ASP A 144 2.90 0.32 0.90
CA ASP A 144 3.20 1.58 1.62
C ASP A 144 3.14 1.46 3.17
N ALA A 145 3.33 0.26 3.71
CA ALA A 145 3.21 -0.04 5.14
C ALA A 145 4.57 -0.40 5.75
N PRO A 146 5.14 0.38 6.68
CA PRO A 146 6.45 0.08 7.28
C PRO A 146 6.45 -1.12 8.24
N ASN A 147 5.27 -1.54 8.72
CA ASN A 147 5.04 -2.68 9.60
C ASN A 147 3.54 -3.05 9.60
N LEU A 148 3.21 -4.25 10.11
CA LEU A 148 1.82 -4.74 10.14
C LEU A 148 0.87 -3.87 10.98
N ASN A 149 1.36 -3.21 12.04
CA ASN A 149 0.51 -2.33 12.86
C ASN A 149 0.03 -1.09 12.07
N ALA A 150 0.75 -0.67 11.03
CA ALA A 150 0.33 0.43 10.14
C ALA A 150 -0.94 0.10 9.34
N LEU A 151 -1.29 -1.19 9.19
CA LEU A 151 -2.52 -1.64 8.54
C LEU A 151 -3.76 -1.43 9.43
N GLY A 152 -3.57 -1.22 10.74
CA GLY A 152 -4.62 -0.94 11.71
C GLY A 152 -5.56 -2.13 11.96
N ASP A 153 -6.86 -1.85 12.05
CA ASP A 153 -7.93 -2.82 12.32
C ASP A 153 -7.94 -4.01 11.36
N ILE A 154 -7.55 -3.82 10.09
CA ILE A 154 -7.40 -4.95 9.14
C ILE A 154 -6.42 -5.99 9.65
N TYR A 155 -5.30 -5.58 10.27
CA TYR A 155 -4.37 -6.52 10.90
C TYR A 155 -4.85 -6.93 12.29
N ASN A 156 -5.20 -5.96 13.15
CA ASN A 156 -5.52 -6.21 14.56
C ASN A 156 -6.69 -7.19 14.75
N LYS A 157 -7.71 -7.14 13.87
CA LYS A 157 -8.88 -8.03 13.94
C LYS A 157 -8.68 -9.37 13.21
N ASN A 158 -7.64 -9.50 12.37
CA ASN A 158 -7.44 -10.65 11.49
C ASN A 158 -6.05 -11.28 11.60
N GLN A 159 -5.36 -11.15 12.74
CA GLN A 159 -3.99 -11.64 12.94
C GLN A 159 -3.81 -13.11 12.52
N ARG A 160 -4.79 -13.97 12.79
CA ARG A 160 -4.78 -15.39 12.40
C ARG A 160 -4.80 -15.64 10.89
N GLN A 161 -5.32 -14.70 10.10
CA GLN A 161 -5.30 -14.77 8.64
C GLN A 161 -3.97 -14.25 8.05
N PHE A 162 -3.21 -13.45 8.81
CA PHE A 162 -1.84 -13.08 8.48
C PHE A 162 -0.83 -14.15 8.91
N GLU A 163 -1.04 -14.82 10.05
CA GLU A 163 -0.25 -16.00 10.45
C GLU A 163 -0.40 -17.14 9.42
N GLY A 164 0.72 -17.69 8.95
CA GLY A 164 0.75 -18.80 7.99
C GLY A 164 0.44 -18.43 6.53
N THR A 165 -0.05 -17.21 6.26
CA THR A 165 -0.25 -16.71 4.88
C THR A 165 1.02 -16.04 4.37
N THR A 166 1.33 -16.19 3.08
CA THR A 166 2.55 -15.56 2.51
C THR A 166 2.36 -14.05 2.40
N ILE A 167 3.18 -13.28 3.11
CA ILE A 167 3.17 -11.81 3.05
C ILE A 167 4.20 -11.32 2.02
N ILE A 168 3.76 -10.51 1.07
CA ILE A 168 4.58 -9.78 0.11
C ILE A 168 4.57 -8.30 0.52
N ASN A 169 5.71 -7.78 0.98
CA ASN A 169 5.86 -6.44 1.51
C ASN A 169 6.43 -5.51 0.43
N ILE A 170 5.65 -4.52 -0.02
CA ILE A 170 6.04 -3.53 -1.03
C ILE A 170 6.09 -2.15 -0.37
N ASP A 171 7.28 -1.61 -0.17
CA ASP A 171 7.45 -0.36 0.56
C ASP A 171 8.78 0.36 0.26
N ARG A 172 8.86 1.62 0.68
CA ARG A 172 10.07 2.47 0.58
C ARG A 172 10.46 3.15 1.89
N HIS A 173 9.68 3.01 2.97
CA HIS A 173 9.99 3.69 4.23
C HIS A 173 11.36 3.26 4.79
N LEU A 174 12.16 4.24 5.23
CA LEU A 174 13.48 3.98 5.81
C LEU A 174 13.43 3.06 7.05
N ILE A 175 12.32 3.11 7.77
CA ILE A 175 12.03 2.34 8.99
C ILE A 175 11.44 0.94 8.75
N ASN A 176 11.19 0.54 7.49
CA ASN A 176 10.71 -0.82 7.20
C ASN A 176 11.84 -1.84 7.43
N ASN A 177 11.52 -2.88 8.19
CA ASN A 177 12.42 -3.94 8.63
C ASN A 177 12.18 -5.27 7.90
N SER A 178 11.54 -5.25 6.72
CA SER A 178 11.30 -6.42 5.87
C SER A 178 10.52 -7.55 6.55
N PHE A 179 9.28 -7.26 6.99
CA PHE A 179 8.42 -8.20 7.72
C PHE A 179 7.68 -9.23 6.85
N GLY A 180 7.82 -9.17 5.53
CA GLY A 180 7.22 -10.14 4.61
C GLY A 180 8.07 -11.40 4.46
N MET A 181 7.48 -12.44 3.84
CA MET A 181 8.24 -13.57 3.29
C MET A 181 8.96 -13.18 1.99
N ILE A 182 8.40 -12.22 1.25
CA ILE A 182 9.00 -11.60 0.07
C ILE A 182 8.97 -10.08 0.27
N ASN A 183 10.09 -9.38 0.09
CA ASN A 183 10.25 -7.99 0.51
C ASN A 183 10.76 -7.09 -0.63
N LEU A 184 9.84 -6.52 -1.41
CA LEU A 184 10.16 -5.52 -2.42
C LEU A 184 10.35 -4.15 -1.76
N ILE A 185 11.54 -3.91 -1.20
CA ILE A 185 11.85 -2.70 -0.43
C ILE A 185 12.86 -1.81 -1.16
N SER A 186 12.44 -0.63 -1.61
CA SER A 186 13.32 0.31 -2.34
C SER A 186 13.35 1.69 -1.69
N LYS A 187 14.29 1.88 -0.75
CA LYS A 187 14.53 3.14 -0.03
C LYS A 187 15.00 4.30 -0.94
N SER A 188 15.47 3.99 -2.15
CA SER A 188 15.90 4.97 -3.16
C SER A 188 14.83 5.34 -4.18
N SER A 189 13.73 4.58 -4.28
CA SER A 189 12.63 4.90 -5.19
C SER A 189 11.92 6.19 -4.76
N SER A 190 11.41 6.97 -5.73
CA SER A 190 10.82 8.29 -5.46
C SER A 190 9.41 8.26 -4.84
N SER A 191 8.72 7.14 -4.97
CA SER A 191 7.34 6.90 -4.54
C SER A 191 7.03 5.41 -4.52
N THR A 192 6.04 4.99 -3.74
CA THR A 192 5.58 3.59 -3.73
C THR A 192 4.88 3.25 -5.05
N SER A 193 4.27 4.24 -5.72
CA SER A 193 3.77 4.11 -7.10
C SER A 193 4.87 3.83 -8.14
N GLU A 194 6.07 4.41 -8.03
CA GLU A 194 7.20 4.08 -8.92
C GLU A 194 7.66 2.62 -8.71
N LEU A 195 7.65 2.15 -7.46
CA LEU A 195 8.00 0.76 -7.13
C LEU A 195 6.95 -0.24 -7.62
N VAL A 196 5.67 0.08 -7.49
CA VAL A 196 4.56 -0.72 -8.04
C VAL A 196 4.56 -0.68 -9.57
N PHE A 197 4.90 0.44 -10.22
CA PHE A 197 5.09 0.50 -11.67
C PHE A 197 6.14 -0.53 -12.14
N LYS A 198 7.32 -0.53 -11.51
CA LYS A 198 8.41 -1.50 -11.80
C LYS A 198 7.94 -2.95 -11.60
N LEU A 199 7.16 -3.23 -10.55
CA LEU A 199 6.57 -4.55 -10.32
C LEU A 199 5.58 -4.95 -11.44
N ILE A 200 4.63 -4.08 -11.81
CA ILE A 200 3.62 -4.37 -12.82
C ILE A 200 4.26 -4.65 -14.19
N GLN A 201 5.33 -3.92 -14.54
CA GLN A 201 6.14 -4.23 -15.73
C GLN A 201 6.79 -5.63 -15.65
N GLY A 202 7.40 -5.99 -14.51
CA GLY A 202 8.02 -7.30 -14.32
C GLY A 202 7.02 -8.47 -14.30
N LEU A 203 5.78 -8.22 -13.87
CA LEU A 203 4.64 -9.13 -13.99
C LEU A 203 4.15 -9.31 -15.45
N ASN A 204 4.67 -8.52 -16.41
CA ASN A 204 4.24 -8.48 -17.81
C ASN A 204 2.74 -8.15 -18.01
N VAL A 205 2.17 -7.30 -17.15
CA VAL A 205 0.79 -6.83 -17.29
C VAL A 205 0.74 -5.58 -18.16
N GLU A 206 -0.27 -5.48 -19.02
CA GLU A 206 -0.56 -4.25 -19.75
C GLU A 206 -1.03 -3.14 -18.80
N ILE A 207 -0.17 -2.11 -18.68
CA ILE A 207 -0.49 -0.83 -18.04
C ILE A 207 -1.36 -0.05 -19.02
N ASP A 208 -2.66 0.00 -18.75
CA ASP A 208 -3.60 0.83 -19.51
C ASP A 208 -3.63 2.27 -19.00
N LYS A 209 -4.50 3.08 -19.61
CA LYS A 209 -4.76 4.47 -19.23
C LYS A 209 -5.09 4.67 -17.76
N ASP A 210 -5.84 3.76 -17.14
CA ASP A 210 -6.40 3.96 -15.80
C ASP A 210 -5.34 3.63 -14.73
N ILE A 211 -4.65 2.50 -14.89
CA ILE A 211 -3.45 2.14 -14.13
C ILE A 211 -2.39 3.23 -14.32
N ALA A 212 -2.16 3.68 -15.56
CA ALA A 212 -1.16 4.69 -15.86
C ALA A 212 -1.46 6.05 -15.20
N THR A 213 -2.73 6.47 -15.21
CA THR A 213 -3.19 7.73 -14.62
C THR A 213 -3.08 7.70 -13.10
N ASN A 214 -3.44 6.59 -12.46
CA ASN A 214 -3.31 6.41 -11.01
C ASN A 214 -1.84 6.45 -10.58
N LEU A 215 -0.97 5.63 -11.19
CA LEU A 215 0.47 5.61 -10.88
C LEU A 215 1.15 6.96 -11.15
N HIS A 216 0.85 7.63 -12.28
CA HIS A 216 1.38 8.97 -12.56
C HIS A 216 0.97 9.97 -11.47
N SER A 217 -0.29 9.94 -11.03
CA SER A 217 -0.77 10.81 -9.96
C SER A 217 -0.08 10.52 -8.62
N GLY A 218 0.12 9.25 -8.28
CA GLY A 218 0.86 8.83 -7.08
C GLY A 218 2.30 9.33 -7.07
N ILE A 219 3.06 9.08 -8.14
CA ILE A 219 4.44 9.59 -8.30
C ILE A 219 4.46 11.12 -8.20
N MET A 220 3.58 11.81 -8.93
CA MET A 220 3.54 13.28 -8.96
C MET A 220 3.22 13.88 -7.57
N ILE A 221 2.32 13.26 -6.80
CA ILE A 221 1.97 13.74 -5.45
C ILE A 221 3.11 13.45 -4.46
N ALA A 222 3.62 12.22 -4.43
CA ALA A 222 4.70 11.80 -3.54
C ALA A 222 6.00 12.59 -3.72
N THR A 223 6.26 13.07 -4.95
CA THR A 223 7.46 13.85 -5.32
C THR A 223 7.24 15.36 -5.28
N ASN A 224 6.08 15.84 -4.81
CA ASN A 224 5.69 17.25 -4.84
C ASN A 224 5.87 17.87 -6.25
N ASN A 225 5.22 17.29 -7.26
CA ASN A 225 5.38 17.63 -8.67
C ASN A 225 6.84 17.61 -9.13
N PHE A 226 7.53 16.51 -8.82
CA PHE A 226 8.92 16.23 -9.21
C PHE A 226 9.98 17.19 -8.63
N THR A 227 9.68 17.93 -7.55
CA THR A 227 10.66 18.81 -6.87
C THR A 227 11.34 18.17 -5.65
N ALA A 228 10.90 16.98 -5.21
CA ALA A 228 11.49 16.29 -4.06
C ALA A 228 12.90 15.73 -4.37
N TYR A 229 13.78 15.72 -3.36
CA TYR A 229 15.16 15.21 -3.50
C TYR A 229 15.24 13.72 -3.90
N SER A 230 14.18 12.92 -3.65
CA SER A 230 14.13 11.51 -4.04
C SER A 230 13.85 11.28 -5.54
N VAL A 231 13.63 12.34 -6.33
CA VAL A 231 13.41 12.25 -7.77
C VAL A 231 14.74 11.97 -8.48
N ASN A 232 14.73 10.98 -9.38
CA ASN A 232 15.92 10.54 -10.11
C ASN A 232 15.57 10.16 -11.57
N ALA A 233 16.53 9.59 -12.29
CA ALA A 233 16.33 9.18 -13.69
C ALA A 233 15.19 8.18 -13.85
N ASP A 234 15.17 7.10 -13.06
CA ASP A 234 14.10 6.09 -13.05
C ASP A 234 12.71 6.71 -12.86
N THR A 235 12.60 7.75 -12.02
CA THR A 235 11.34 8.47 -11.80
C THR A 235 10.82 9.09 -13.09
N PHE A 236 11.70 9.75 -13.87
CA PHE A 236 11.32 10.34 -15.15
C PHE A 236 11.10 9.28 -16.25
N GLU A 237 11.82 8.15 -16.21
CA GLU A 237 11.58 7.02 -17.12
C GLU A 237 10.22 6.34 -16.86
N ALA A 238 9.85 6.16 -15.59
CA ALA A 238 8.54 5.67 -15.19
C ALA A 238 7.43 6.64 -15.66
N VAL A 239 7.56 7.94 -15.35
CA VAL A 239 6.61 8.98 -15.78
C VAL A 239 6.48 9.04 -17.31
N ALA A 240 7.60 8.97 -18.06
CA ALA A 240 7.57 8.94 -19.52
C ALA A 240 6.85 7.70 -20.06
N SER A 241 7.03 6.54 -19.43
CA SER A 241 6.35 5.30 -19.80
C SER A 241 4.85 5.34 -19.50
N LEU A 242 4.47 5.88 -18.35
CA LEU A 242 3.06 6.10 -17.95
C LEU A 242 2.35 7.07 -18.89
N LEU A 243 3.02 8.16 -19.30
CA LEU A 243 2.48 9.11 -20.28
C LEU A 243 2.32 8.47 -21.66
N ARG A 244 3.24 7.59 -22.10
CA ARG A 244 3.06 6.79 -23.33
C ARG A 244 1.90 5.81 -23.24
N ALA A 245 1.64 5.24 -22.06
CA ALA A 245 0.47 4.40 -21.77
C ALA A 245 -0.85 5.22 -21.64
N GLY A 246 -0.82 6.54 -21.86
CA GLY A 246 -2.01 7.38 -21.90
C GLY A 246 -2.40 8.05 -20.58
N ALA A 247 -1.52 8.04 -19.56
CA ALA A 247 -1.77 8.70 -18.28
C ALA A 247 -2.25 10.15 -18.44
N VAL A 248 -3.40 10.47 -17.84
CA VAL A 248 -3.98 11.82 -17.88
C VAL A 248 -3.43 12.66 -16.73
N LYS A 249 -2.81 13.79 -17.07
CA LYS A 249 -2.37 14.77 -16.07
C LYS A 249 -3.59 15.46 -15.46
N LYS A 250 -3.96 15.08 -14.24
CA LYS A 250 -4.94 15.82 -13.43
C LYS A 250 -4.28 17.10 -12.88
N PRO A 251 -4.94 18.27 -12.97
CA PRO A 251 -4.44 19.47 -12.31
C PRO A 251 -4.50 19.26 -10.79
N ILE A 252 -3.38 19.51 -10.11
CA ILE A 252 -3.32 19.47 -8.64
C ILE A 252 -4.21 20.60 -8.11
N PRO A 253 -5.17 20.34 -7.19
CA PRO A 253 -5.85 21.40 -6.46
C PRO A 253 -4.79 22.23 -5.72
N PHE A 254 -4.61 23.48 -6.11
CA PHE A 254 -3.58 24.34 -5.55
C PHE A 254 -3.91 24.64 -4.08
N GLN A 255 -3.38 23.82 -3.16
CA GLN A 255 -3.36 24.12 -1.72
C GLN A 255 -2.35 25.24 -1.45
N GLY A 256 -2.70 26.44 -1.94
CA GLY A 256 -1.94 27.65 -1.71
C GLY A 256 -1.92 27.95 -0.21
N GLY A 257 -0.77 27.73 0.42
CA GLY A 257 -0.49 28.30 1.73
C GLY A 257 -0.68 29.81 1.66
N ASN A 258 -1.53 30.35 2.53
CA ASN A 258 -1.90 31.77 2.57
C ASN A 258 -0.75 32.64 3.16
N GLN A 259 0.44 32.56 2.55
CA GLN A 259 1.67 33.21 3.03
C GLN A 259 2.24 34.27 2.08
N PHE A 260 1.59 34.57 0.96
CA PHE A 260 1.77 35.85 0.29
C PHE A 260 0.75 36.85 0.85
N GLY A 261 1.13 37.47 1.97
CA GLY A 261 0.39 38.56 2.57
C GLY A 261 0.22 39.70 1.55
N ARG A 262 -1.03 39.91 1.10
CA ARG A 262 -1.39 41.14 0.38
C ARG A 262 -1.12 42.33 1.31
N PRO A 263 -0.36 43.36 0.90
CA PRO A 263 -0.27 44.58 1.68
C PRO A 263 -1.68 45.16 1.85
N GLN A 264 -2.17 45.19 3.08
CA GLN A 264 -3.50 45.68 3.40
C GLN A 264 -3.50 47.20 3.16
N GLY A 265 -4.34 47.66 2.23
CA GLY A 265 -4.38 49.06 1.84
C GLY A 265 -4.73 49.97 3.02
N GLY A 266 -3.81 50.86 3.38
CA GLY A 266 -4.08 51.95 4.31
C GLY A 266 -4.98 53.03 3.67
N PRO A 267 -5.66 53.88 4.47
CA PRO A 267 -6.61 54.85 3.95
C PRO A 267 -5.92 55.92 3.08
N MET A 268 -6.53 56.25 1.93
CA MET A 268 -6.12 57.38 1.09
C MET A 268 -6.24 58.70 1.86
N GLY A 269 -5.09 59.28 2.23
CA GLY A 269 -5.01 60.66 2.67
C GLY A 269 -5.19 61.62 1.49
N SER A 270 -6.08 62.61 1.66
CA SER A 270 -6.34 63.63 0.64
C SER A 270 -5.09 64.45 0.33
N PHE A 271 -4.70 64.50 -0.94
CA PHE A 271 -3.76 65.51 -1.44
C PHE A 271 -4.23 66.05 -2.80
N GLY A 272 -5.14 67.01 -2.76
CA GLY A 272 -5.50 67.77 -3.95
C GLY A 272 -4.48 68.88 -4.21
N GLN A 273 -3.98 68.98 -5.45
CA GLN A 273 -3.97 70.25 -6.19
C GLN A 273 -3.57 70.09 -7.67
N ARG A 274 -4.49 70.54 -8.54
CA ARG A 274 -4.35 71.16 -9.87
C ARG A 274 -3.05 70.95 -10.68
N MET A 275 -3.23 70.44 -11.90
CA MET A 275 -2.47 70.88 -13.10
C MET A 275 -3.46 71.38 -14.19
N PRO A 276 -3.08 72.37 -15.02
CA PRO A 276 -3.93 72.89 -16.10
C PRO A 276 -3.79 72.05 -17.39
N ALA A 277 -4.77 72.19 -18.30
CA ALA A 277 -4.84 71.44 -19.55
C ALA A 277 -4.23 72.19 -20.75
N PHE A 278 -3.42 71.47 -21.52
CA PHE A 278 -3.00 71.68 -22.92
C PHE A 278 -2.59 70.28 -23.44
N GLY A 279 -2.84 69.81 -24.67
CA GLY A 279 -3.56 70.40 -25.79
C GLY A 279 -2.93 70.01 -27.14
N GLY A 280 -3.51 69.08 -27.89
CA GLY A 280 -3.27 68.91 -29.33
C GLY A 280 -2.29 67.82 -29.81
N ASN A 281 -2.72 67.12 -30.87
CA ASN A 281 -2.04 66.09 -31.67
C ASN A 281 -0.58 66.40 -32.11
N GLN A 282 0.22 65.34 -32.33
CA GLN A 282 0.72 65.02 -33.70
C GLN A 282 1.34 63.61 -33.84
N PHE A 283 1.23 63.05 -35.06
CA PHE A 283 1.92 61.84 -35.52
C PHE A 283 3.41 62.12 -35.80
N GLY A 284 4.28 61.13 -35.60
CA GLY A 284 5.67 61.18 -36.07
C GLY A 284 6.40 59.85 -35.91
N SER A 285 6.97 59.33 -37.00
CA SER A 285 7.69 58.05 -37.05
C SER A 285 9.22 58.23 -37.06
N SER A 286 9.93 57.14 -36.70
CA SER A 286 11.35 56.88 -36.96
C SER A 286 12.42 57.70 -36.19
N MET A 287 13.18 57.03 -35.32
CA MET A 287 14.65 57.04 -35.41
C MET A 287 15.30 55.85 -34.67
N ASN A 288 16.63 55.72 -34.77
CA ASN A 288 17.36 54.45 -34.82
C ASN A 288 18.62 54.48 -33.91
N GLN A 289 19.02 53.31 -33.37
CA GLN A 289 20.34 53.01 -32.76
C GLN A 289 20.71 53.67 -31.39
N PRO A 290 21.66 53.12 -30.60
CA PRO A 290 22.09 51.71 -30.47
C PRO A 290 22.18 51.19 -29.01
N ILE A 291 22.44 49.89 -28.90
CA ILE A 291 22.72 49.14 -27.65
C ILE A 291 24.03 49.60 -27.01
N ASN A 292 24.08 49.63 -25.67
CA ASN A 292 25.31 49.85 -24.91
C ASN A 292 25.44 48.80 -23.79
N THR A 293 26.47 47.94 -23.88
CA THR A 293 26.75 46.86 -22.92
C THR A 293 27.78 47.29 -21.86
N PRO A 294 27.50 47.12 -20.55
CA PRO A 294 28.51 47.33 -19.50
C PRO A 294 29.60 46.27 -19.52
N GLN A 295 30.87 46.68 -19.46
CA GLN A 295 32.03 45.80 -19.32
C GLN A 295 32.24 45.39 -17.85
N MET A 296 32.73 44.17 -17.61
CA MET A 296 33.23 43.76 -16.29
C MET A 296 34.73 44.12 -16.11
N PRO A 297 35.16 44.57 -14.92
CA PRO A 297 36.58 44.76 -14.63
C PRO A 297 37.28 43.43 -14.30
N VAL A 298 38.46 43.24 -14.87
CA VAL A 298 39.36 42.09 -14.63
C VAL A 298 40.37 42.46 -13.56
N GLN A 299 40.57 41.60 -12.54
CA GLN A 299 41.77 41.64 -11.69
C GLN A 299 42.40 40.25 -11.50
N GLN A 300 43.48 40.07 -12.25
CA GLN A 300 44.73 39.33 -11.97
C GLN A 300 44.72 38.04 -11.15
N GLN A 301 45.18 36.97 -11.82
CA GLN A 301 45.70 35.75 -11.21
C GLN A 301 47.08 35.99 -10.58
N GLN A 302 47.39 35.29 -9.49
CA GLN A 302 48.77 34.96 -9.09
C GLN A 302 48.93 33.43 -8.98
N SER A 303 50.14 32.95 -9.24
CA SER A 303 50.42 31.55 -9.61
C SER A 303 50.92 30.68 -8.43
N PHE A 304 50.96 29.38 -8.69
CA PHE A 304 51.32 28.29 -7.79
C PHE A 304 52.71 28.40 -7.13
N GLY A 305 52.82 27.88 -5.91
CA GLY A 305 54.10 27.60 -5.23
C GLY A 305 53.96 26.56 -4.12
N GLN A 306 54.51 25.36 -4.33
CA GLN A 306 54.81 24.30 -3.35
C GLN A 306 55.99 23.47 -3.92
N PRO A 307 56.67 22.59 -3.15
CA PRO A 307 56.49 22.26 -1.73
C PRO A 307 57.78 22.43 -0.89
N ASN A 308 57.71 22.21 0.43
CA ASN A 308 58.80 21.50 1.10
C ASN A 308 58.38 20.77 2.39
N GLN A 309 59.14 19.75 2.76
CA GLN A 309 58.94 18.88 3.93
C GLN A 309 59.75 19.38 5.14
N GLN A 310 59.25 19.22 6.37
CA GLN A 310 59.91 18.46 7.45
C GLN A 310 59.12 18.53 8.78
N ALA A 311 59.49 17.68 9.73
CA ALA A 311 58.69 17.32 10.92
C ALA A 311 59.28 17.84 12.25
N SER A 312 58.61 17.45 13.35
CA SER A 312 59.04 17.43 14.77
C SER A 312 58.71 18.65 15.65
N GLY A 313 58.51 18.39 16.95
CA GLY A 313 58.47 19.38 18.04
C GLY A 313 57.18 19.38 18.86
N GLU A 314 57.28 19.03 20.14
CA GLU A 314 56.18 19.06 21.12
C GLU A 314 56.11 20.39 21.91
N GLN A 315 55.12 20.47 22.82
CA GLN A 315 55.08 21.25 24.08
C GLN A 315 54.44 22.66 24.13
N SER A 316 53.13 22.65 24.44
CA SER A 316 52.54 23.16 25.72
C SER A 316 52.24 24.65 25.97
N VAL A 317 51.36 24.84 26.99
CA VAL A 317 50.99 26.06 27.76
C VAL A 317 49.71 26.83 27.35
N GLN A 318 48.57 26.37 27.92
CA GLN A 318 47.59 27.12 28.74
C GLN A 318 47.28 28.62 28.45
N GLN A 319 46.00 28.98 28.25
CA GLN A 319 45.12 29.49 29.33
C GLN A 319 43.64 29.79 28.92
N ASN A 320 42.73 29.40 29.82
CA ASN A 320 41.41 29.96 30.21
C ASN A 320 40.40 30.56 29.20
N THR A 321 39.19 29.96 29.18
CA THR A 321 37.93 30.65 29.59
C THR A 321 36.95 29.69 30.29
N GLN A 322 36.05 30.22 31.13
CA GLN A 322 35.15 29.54 32.10
C GLN A 322 33.77 30.28 32.15
N LEU A 323 32.67 29.82 32.78
CA LEU A 323 32.37 28.65 33.64
C LEU A 323 30.85 28.33 33.62
N ASN A 324 30.45 27.04 33.53
CA ASN A 324 29.12 26.49 33.94
C ASN A 324 27.83 27.02 33.24
N THR A 325 26.67 26.35 33.27
CA THR A 325 26.02 25.52 34.32
C THR A 325 25.18 24.31 33.84
N ASP A 326 25.20 23.26 34.67
CA ASP A 326 24.12 22.33 35.07
C ASP A 326 23.51 21.25 34.13
N GLN A 327 23.80 19.99 34.49
CA GLN A 327 23.03 18.79 34.19
C GLN A 327 22.25 18.30 35.45
N PRO A 328 21.02 17.76 35.30
CA PRO A 328 20.38 16.91 36.33
C PRO A 328 20.77 15.42 36.18
N PRO A 329 20.57 14.57 37.23
CA PRO A 329 21.37 13.37 37.45
C PRO A 329 20.85 12.06 36.84
N ILE A 330 21.78 11.11 36.68
CA ILE A 330 21.48 9.69 36.40
C ILE A 330 20.91 9.04 37.66
N VAL A 331 19.72 8.45 37.56
CA VAL A 331 19.11 7.61 38.61
C VAL A 331 19.12 6.16 38.16
N ASN A 332 19.83 5.31 38.90
CA ASN A 332 19.73 3.85 38.78
C ASN A 332 18.34 3.39 39.20
N GLN A 333 17.61 2.70 38.32
CA GLN A 333 16.40 1.95 38.71
C GLN A 333 16.62 0.46 38.43
N GLN A 334 16.61 -0.33 39.49
CA GLN A 334 16.66 -1.79 39.46
C GLN A 334 15.31 -2.35 39.03
N GLN A 335 15.31 -3.41 38.22
CA GLN A 335 14.09 -4.16 37.91
C GLN A 335 13.65 -5.00 39.12
N PRO A 336 12.35 -5.06 39.46
CA PRO A 336 11.83 -6.06 40.39
C PRO A 336 11.69 -7.43 39.70
N GLN A 337 12.17 -8.48 40.35
CA GLN A 337 11.93 -9.88 39.97
C GLN A 337 10.51 -10.34 40.34
N PRO A 338 9.83 -11.12 39.49
CA PRO A 338 8.78 -12.05 39.92
C PRO A 338 9.37 -13.43 40.28
N GLN A 339 8.76 -14.09 41.27
CA GLN A 339 9.27 -15.32 41.89
C GLN A 339 9.00 -16.59 41.07
N THR A 340 9.89 -17.57 41.26
CA THR A 340 9.84 -18.92 40.68
C THR A 340 8.57 -19.69 41.06
N LYS A 341 7.91 -20.31 40.07
CA LYS A 341 7.09 -21.52 40.28
C LYS A 341 7.54 -22.64 39.37
N GLN A 342 7.44 -23.86 39.88
CA GLN A 342 8.07 -25.07 39.35
C GLN A 342 7.47 -25.50 38.00
N GLN A 343 8.32 -25.99 37.10
CA GLN A 343 7.91 -26.91 36.04
C GLN A 343 8.60 -28.25 36.27
N GLN A 344 7.80 -29.31 36.32
CA GLN A 344 8.30 -30.69 36.37
C GLN A 344 8.69 -31.14 34.95
N SER A 345 9.88 -31.72 34.84
CA SER A 345 10.36 -32.41 33.65
C SER A 345 9.69 -33.78 33.51
N PHE A 346 9.19 -34.09 32.32
CA PHE A 346 8.99 -35.47 31.87
C PHE A 346 9.87 -35.71 30.65
N GLU A 347 10.98 -36.41 30.86
CA GLU A 347 11.64 -37.14 29.77
C GLU A 347 10.74 -38.28 29.31
N ASN A 348 10.73 -38.59 28.02
CA ASN A 348 10.31 -39.91 27.59
C ASN A 348 11.16 -40.39 26.40
N GLN A 349 11.51 -41.67 26.44
CA GLN A 349 12.65 -42.23 25.71
C GLN A 349 12.24 -42.79 24.35
N SER A 350 13.07 -42.58 23.33
CA SER A 350 12.99 -43.33 22.08
C SER A 350 13.39 -44.79 22.28
N LYS A 351 12.60 -45.74 21.76
CA LYS A 351 13.09 -47.09 21.41
C LYS A 351 12.22 -47.78 20.35
N ASN A 352 12.93 -48.33 19.38
CA ASN A 352 12.60 -49.27 18.30
C ASN A 352 11.23 -49.98 18.33
N ILE A 353 10.63 -50.10 17.13
CA ILE A 353 9.81 -51.24 16.74
C ILE A 353 10.38 -51.80 15.43
N SER A 354 10.67 -53.10 15.43
CA SER A 354 11.05 -53.88 14.25
C SER A 354 10.08 -55.06 14.11
N GLU A 355 9.74 -55.40 12.87
CA GLU A 355 9.30 -56.74 12.40
C GLU A 355 8.10 -57.43 13.08
N VAL A 356 7.00 -57.58 12.33
CA VAL A 356 6.42 -58.90 11.99
C VAL A 356 5.95 -58.87 10.54
N GLU A 357 6.24 -59.93 9.78
CA GLU A 357 5.93 -60.12 8.35
C GLU A 357 4.88 -61.25 8.14
N SER A 358 4.32 -61.34 6.91
CA SER A 358 3.56 -62.47 6.32
C SER A 358 2.08 -62.62 6.76
N ALA A 359 1.11 -63.11 5.96
CA ALA A 359 0.91 -63.37 4.50
C ALA A 359 -0.56 -63.91 4.33
N PRO A 360 -1.06 -64.43 3.17
CA PRO A 360 -0.90 -64.10 1.74
C PRO A 360 -2.25 -63.97 0.96
N SER A 361 -2.14 -63.70 -0.35
CA SER A 361 -2.97 -64.22 -1.48
C SER A 361 -4.49 -63.99 -1.58
N SER A 362 -4.90 -63.40 -2.71
CA SER A 362 -6.24 -63.53 -3.30
C SER A 362 -6.47 -64.89 -3.96
N PRO A 363 -7.73 -65.32 -4.11
CA PRO A 363 -8.19 -65.94 -5.35
C PRO A 363 -9.45 -65.26 -5.93
N GLU A 364 -9.78 -65.62 -7.17
CA GLU A 364 -10.80 -64.96 -8.00
C GLU A 364 -12.25 -65.29 -7.61
N GLY A 365 -13.15 -64.36 -7.96
CA GLY A 365 -14.43 -64.71 -8.60
C GLY A 365 -15.62 -65.08 -7.72
N GLN A 366 -16.42 -64.08 -7.33
CA GLN A 366 -17.87 -64.27 -7.16
C GLN A 366 -18.63 -62.96 -7.46
N LYS A 367 -19.71 -63.07 -8.25
CA LYS A 367 -20.64 -61.96 -8.51
C LYS A 367 -21.41 -61.63 -7.23
N ILE A 368 -21.45 -60.36 -6.82
CA ILE A 368 -22.38 -59.87 -5.81
C ILE A 368 -23.21 -58.75 -6.43
N SER A 369 -24.51 -58.78 -6.16
CA SER A 369 -25.55 -57.91 -6.71
C SER A 369 -25.47 -56.48 -6.18
N ASN A 370 -25.91 -55.53 -7.01
CA ASN A 370 -26.22 -54.18 -6.56
C ASN A 370 -27.41 -54.21 -5.59
N ASP A 371 -27.16 -53.92 -4.32
CA ASP A 371 -28.18 -53.45 -3.37
C ASP A 371 -27.53 -52.47 -2.39
N THR A 372 -27.55 -51.17 -2.72
CA THR A 372 -27.25 -50.10 -1.78
C THR A 372 -28.56 -49.53 -1.27
N PRO A 373 -28.88 -49.59 0.04
CA PRO A 373 -30.11 -49.04 0.56
C PRO A 373 -30.21 -47.52 0.35
N GLU A 374 -31.39 -47.02 -0.04
CA GLU A 374 -31.69 -45.59 -0.32
C GLU A 374 -31.54 -44.64 0.90
N SER A 375 -31.01 -45.10 2.03
CA SER A 375 -30.89 -44.35 3.28
C SER A 375 -29.75 -43.34 3.31
N PHE A 376 -28.85 -43.31 2.31
CA PHE A 376 -27.71 -42.38 2.25
C PHE A 376 -28.01 -41.00 1.63
N LEU A 377 -29.22 -40.76 1.09
CA LEU A 377 -29.59 -39.53 0.37
C LEU A 377 -30.45 -38.53 1.17
N LYS A 378 -30.48 -38.60 2.50
CA LYS A 378 -31.24 -37.65 3.34
C LYS A 378 -30.32 -36.73 4.17
N PRO A 379 -30.31 -35.41 3.93
CA PRO A 379 -29.56 -34.48 4.76
C PRO A 379 -30.14 -34.41 6.17
N LYS A 380 -29.28 -34.34 7.19
CA LYS A 380 -29.70 -34.17 8.59
C LYS A 380 -30.13 -32.72 8.83
N ILE A 381 -31.42 -32.50 9.06
CA ILE A 381 -31.95 -31.21 9.51
C ILE A 381 -31.59 -31.03 10.99
N PHE A 382 -30.86 -29.98 11.33
CA PHE A 382 -30.56 -29.62 12.72
C PHE A 382 -31.55 -28.54 13.19
N SER A 383 -32.61 -28.96 13.88
CA SER A 383 -33.57 -28.04 14.50
C SER A 383 -32.99 -27.48 15.80
N GLY A 384 -32.55 -26.22 15.77
CA GLY A 384 -32.12 -25.51 16.98
C GLY A 384 -33.29 -25.25 17.92
N SER A 385 -33.38 -26.01 19.02
CA SER A 385 -34.36 -25.76 20.09
C SER A 385 -33.90 -24.60 20.97
N GLY A 386 -34.44 -23.40 20.74
CA GLY A 386 -34.34 -22.30 21.68
C GLY A 386 -35.19 -22.56 22.92
N GLY A 387 -34.54 -22.77 24.07
CA GLY A 387 -35.19 -22.82 25.38
C GLY A 387 -34.94 -21.52 26.15
N LEU A 388 -36.01 -20.81 26.51
CA LEU A 388 -35.98 -19.64 27.38
C LEU A 388 -35.76 -20.06 28.85
N VAL A 389 -34.74 -19.50 29.50
CA VAL A 389 -34.82 -18.85 30.84
C VAL A 389 -33.85 -17.67 30.84
#